data_AF-A0A1Q4WIC6-F1
#
_entry.id   AF-A0A1Q4WIC6-F1
#
_cell.length_a   1.000
_cell.length_b   1.000
_cell.length_c   1.000
_cell.angle_alpha   90.00
_cell.angle_beta   90.00
_cell.angle_gamma   90.00
#
_symmetry.space_group_name_H-M   'P 1'
#
loop_
_entity.id
_entity.type
_entity.pdbx_description
1 polymer ?
#
loop_
_entity_poly.entity_id
_entity_poly.type
_entity_poly.pdbx_seq_one_letter_code
_entity_poly.pdbx_strand_id
1 'polypeptide(L)'
;MGEQYKVDLHELDSVVRKLKGLQGDMDEPSQKVKYSTNIPKTAFGANFNEAAKVAAEHDKMQEYMSQVVDALQDLIKDFGEKAERSRGAYEDREQDARSSMNG
;
A
#
# COMPACT_ATOMS: atom_id res chain seq x y z
N MET A 1 14.13 -29.86 21.89
CA MET A 1 13.79 -30.10 20.47
C MET A 1 13.12 -28.83 20.00
N GLY A 2 13.88 -28.00 19.28
CA GLY A 2 13.39 -26.71 18.80
C GLY A 2 12.40 -26.97 17.68
N GLU A 3 11.13 -26.70 17.96
CA GLU A 3 10.13 -26.50 16.92
C GLU A 3 10.67 -25.37 16.04
N GLN A 4 11.31 -25.77 14.94
CA GLN A 4 11.81 -24.87 13.92
C GLN A 4 10.57 -24.13 13.41
N TYR A 5 10.35 -22.94 13.95
CA TYR A 5 9.75 -21.81 13.26
C TYR A 5 10.58 -21.57 12.01
N LYS A 6 10.40 -22.47 11.04
CA LYS A 6 10.82 -22.33 9.66
C LYS A 6 9.81 -21.36 9.05
N VAL A 7 9.80 -20.14 9.57
CA VAL A 7 9.23 -19.02 8.85
C VAL A 7 10.11 -18.93 7.62
N ASP A 8 9.62 -19.46 6.49
CA ASP A 8 10.35 -19.45 5.24
C ASP A 8 10.64 -17.99 4.89
N LEU A 9 11.84 -17.51 5.26
CA LEU A 9 12.30 -16.14 5.02
C LEU A 9 12.21 -15.78 3.53
N HIS A 10 12.28 -16.80 2.67
CA HIS A 10 12.06 -16.72 1.23
C HIS A 10 10.60 -16.41 0.86
N GLU A 11 9.62 -16.92 1.60
CA GLU A 11 8.20 -16.65 1.37
C GLU A 11 7.84 -15.22 1.82
N LEU A 12 8.43 -14.76 2.94
CA LEU A 12 8.36 -13.34 3.34
C LEU A 12 8.95 -12.40 2.29
N ASP A 13 10.12 -12.72 1.69
CA ASP A 13 10.71 -11.93 0.60
C ASP A 13 9.80 -11.90 -0.64
N SER A 14 9.18 -13.03 -0.98
CA SER A 14 8.21 -13.10 -2.09
C SER A 14 6.98 -12.23 -1.83
N VAL A 15 6.44 -12.25 -0.60
CA VAL A 15 5.30 -11.43 -0.20
C VAL A 15 5.66 -9.94 -0.22
N VAL A 16 6.82 -9.55 0.32
CA VAL A 16 7.29 -8.15 0.28
C VAL A 16 7.48 -7.67 -1.15
N ARG A 17 8.05 -8.49 -2.04
CA ARG A 17 8.20 -8.14 -3.46
C ARG A 17 6.85 -7.98 -4.16
N LYS A 18 5.90 -8.88 -3.91
CA LYS A 18 4.54 -8.78 -4.47
C LYS A 18 3.81 -7.54 -3.95
N LEU A 19 3.97 -7.22 -2.67
CA LEU A 19 3.43 -6.01 -2.06
C LEU A 19 4.05 -4.74 -2.66
N LYS A 20 5.38 -4.68 -2.83
CA LYS A 20 6.06 -3.57 -3.52
C LYS A 20 5.65 -3.43 -4.98
N GLY A 21 5.44 -4.55 -5.68
CA GLY A 21 4.89 -4.56 -7.04
C GLY A 21 3.47 -3.99 -7.07
N LEU A 22 2.61 -4.45 -6.18
CA LEU A 22 1.25 -3.94 -6.05
C LEU A 22 1.23 -2.44 -5.70
N GLN A 23 2.15 -1.98 -4.84
CA GLN A 23 2.29 -0.54 -4.54
C GLN A 23 2.59 0.27 -5.80
N GLY A 24 3.51 -0.20 -6.64
CA GLY A 24 3.84 0.45 -7.92
C GLY A 24 2.67 0.41 -8.90
N ASP A 25 1.94 -0.72 -8.97
CA ASP A 25 0.74 -0.84 -9.80
C ASP A 25 -0.40 0.06 -9.31
N MET A 26 -0.41 0.45 -8.03
CA MET A 26 -1.40 1.37 -7.44
C MET A 26 -1.12 2.85 -7.70
N ASP A 27 0.08 3.22 -8.16
CA ASP A 27 0.37 4.61 -8.54
C ASP A 27 -0.42 5.04 -9.79
N GLU A 28 -0.59 4.16 -10.78
CA GLU A 28 -1.36 4.47 -11.99
C GLU A 28 -2.87 4.74 -11.69
N PRO A 29 -3.58 3.90 -10.90
CA PRO A 29 -4.91 4.20 -10.39
C PRO A 29 -4.97 5.50 -9.58
N SER A 30 -4.01 5.76 -8.69
CA SER A 30 -3.94 6.99 -7.90
C SER A 30 -3.87 8.22 -8.81
N GLN A 31 -3.01 8.18 -9.82
CA GLN A 31 -2.89 9.25 -10.81
C GLN A 31 -4.15 9.39 -11.67
N LYS A 32 -4.77 8.29 -12.10
CA LYS A 32 -6.01 8.35 -12.89
C LYS A 32 -7.17 8.94 -12.09
N VAL A 33 -7.31 8.58 -10.82
CA VAL A 33 -8.33 9.15 -9.94
C VAL A 33 -8.05 10.63 -9.65
N LYS A 34 -6.79 11.05 -9.52
CA LYS A 34 -6.48 12.48 -9.29
C LYS A 34 -6.62 13.35 -10.53
N TYR A 35 -6.21 12.86 -11.70
CA TYR A 35 -6.03 13.69 -12.89
C TYR A 35 -6.98 13.35 -14.05
N SER A 36 -7.46 12.11 -14.17
CA SER A 36 -8.31 11.67 -15.28
C SER A 36 -9.80 11.72 -14.99
N THR A 37 -10.22 11.79 -13.72
CA THR A 37 -11.65 11.94 -13.38
C THR A 37 -12.06 13.39 -13.17
N ASN A 38 -11.20 14.37 -13.41
CA ASN A 38 -11.55 15.77 -13.22
C ASN A 38 -12.58 16.23 -14.27
N ILE A 39 -13.86 16.22 -13.90
CA ILE A 39 -14.95 16.72 -14.74
C ILE A 39 -15.13 18.21 -14.43
N PRO A 40 -14.95 19.12 -15.41
CA PRO A 40 -15.16 20.54 -15.17
C PRO A 40 -16.61 20.80 -14.78
N LYS A 41 -16.84 21.67 -13.80
CA LYS A 41 -18.18 21.96 -13.25
C LYS A 41 -19.21 22.35 -14.31
N THR A 42 -18.73 22.96 -15.39
CA THR A 42 -19.53 23.34 -16.56
C THR A 42 -20.09 22.17 -17.35
N ALA A 43 -19.46 20.97 -17.26
CA ALA A 43 -19.94 19.75 -17.92
C ALA A 43 -21.16 19.13 -17.22
N PHE A 44 -21.41 19.45 -15.95
CA PHE A 44 -22.62 19.05 -15.23
C PHE A 44 -23.84 19.94 -15.55
N GLY A 45 -23.63 20.99 -16.35
CA GLY A 45 -24.65 21.96 -16.75
C GLY A 45 -24.40 23.35 -16.17
N ALA A 46 -25.01 24.36 -16.80
CA ALA A 46 -24.92 25.76 -16.38
C ALA A 46 -26.30 26.28 -15.95
N ASN A 47 -26.32 27.19 -14.96
CA ASN A 47 -27.51 27.94 -14.51
C ASN A 47 -28.61 27.16 -13.75
N PHE A 48 -28.27 26.06 -13.06
CA PHE A 48 -29.19 25.46 -12.08
C PHE A 48 -28.45 24.88 -10.86
N ASN A 49 -29.07 24.94 -9.68
CA ASN A 49 -28.44 24.59 -8.41
C ASN A 49 -28.04 23.11 -8.31
N GLU A 50 -28.80 22.22 -8.95
CA GLU A 50 -28.49 20.79 -8.94
C GLU A 50 -27.16 20.46 -9.67
N ALA A 51 -26.73 21.25 -10.66
CA ALA A 51 -25.42 21.06 -11.29
C ALA A 51 -24.26 21.27 -10.29
N ALA A 52 -24.40 22.26 -9.41
CA ALA A 52 -23.43 22.52 -8.35
C ALA A 52 -23.42 21.40 -7.30
N LYS A 53 -24.59 20.83 -6.97
CA LYS A 53 -24.70 19.67 -6.08
C LYS A 53 -24.03 18.44 -6.68
N VAL A 54 -24.30 18.13 -7.95
CA VAL A 54 -23.71 16.96 -8.64
C VAL A 54 -22.20 17.11 -8.75
N ALA A 55 -21.70 18.30 -9.08
CA ALA A 55 -20.26 18.56 -9.10
C ALA A 55 -19.62 18.36 -7.70
N ALA A 56 -20.28 18.83 -6.64
CA ALA A 56 -19.79 18.65 -5.27
C ALA A 56 -19.80 17.18 -4.82
N GLU A 57 -20.83 16.40 -5.18
CA GLU A 57 -20.84 14.96 -4.90
C GLU A 57 -19.79 14.20 -5.71
N HIS A 58 -19.53 14.63 -6.95
CA HIS A 58 -18.43 14.10 -7.75
C HIS A 58 -17.07 14.38 -7.09
N ASP A 59 -16.82 15.61 -6.64
CA ASP A 59 -15.59 16.00 -5.94
C ASP A 59 -15.39 15.12 -4.68
N LYS A 60 -16.46 14.87 -3.90
CA LYS A 60 -16.43 13.97 -2.73
C LYS A 60 -16.09 12.52 -3.11
N MET A 61 -16.63 12.00 -4.21
CA MET A 61 -16.31 10.64 -4.64
C MET A 61 -14.84 10.53 -5.06
N GLN A 62 -14.30 11.54 -5.73
CA GLN A 62 -12.88 11.59 -6.10
C GLN A 62 -11.98 11.65 -4.87
N GLU A 63 -12.35 12.44 -3.86
CA GLU A 63 -11.65 12.50 -2.58
C GLU A 63 -11.69 11.15 -1.85
N TYR A 64 -12.86 10.52 -1.76
CA TYR A 64 -13.02 9.22 -1.11
C TYR A 64 -12.18 8.13 -1.80
N MET A 65 -12.20 8.07 -3.13
CA MET A 65 -11.36 7.14 -3.89
C MET A 65 -9.86 7.39 -3.67
N SER A 66 -9.44 8.65 -3.55
CA SER A 66 -8.05 8.98 -3.21
C SER A 66 -7.67 8.46 -1.81
N GLN A 67 -8.54 8.67 -0.82
CA GLN A 67 -8.32 8.18 0.55
C GLN A 67 -8.23 6.65 0.64
N VAL A 68 -9.06 5.93 -0.13
CA VAL A 68 -9.01 4.46 -0.19
C VAL A 68 -7.70 3.98 -0.79
N VAL A 69 -7.23 4.61 -1.86
CA VAL A 69 -5.95 4.27 -2.49
C VAL A 69 -4.78 4.55 -1.54
N ASP A 70 -4.78 5.72 -0.88
CA ASP A 70 -3.74 6.09 0.08
C ASP A 70 -3.71 5.10 1.26
N ALA A 71 -4.86 4.72 1.82
CA ALA A 71 -4.95 3.75 2.91
C ALA A 71 -4.41 2.36 2.53
N LEU A 72 -4.64 1.93 1.29
CA LEU A 72 -4.10 0.67 0.77
C LEU A 72 -2.57 0.75 0.58
N GLN A 73 -2.05 1.89 0.10
CA GLN A 73 -0.60 2.11 0.00
C GLN A 73 0.07 2.10 1.39
N ASP A 74 -0.56 2.73 2.39
CA ASP A 74 -0.07 2.73 3.78
C ASP A 74 -0.07 1.32 4.36
N LEU A 75 -1.13 0.53 4.14
CA LEU A 75 -1.19 -0.87 4.58
C LEU A 75 -0.04 -1.69 3.97
N ILE A 76 0.19 -1.53 2.66
CA ILE A 76 1.25 -2.22 1.94
C ILE A 76 2.63 -1.84 2.51
N LYS A 77 2.86 -0.56 2.78
CA LYS A 77 4.09 -0.05 3.37
C LYS A 77 4.32 -0.61 4.77
N ASP A 78 3.31 -0.56 5.63
CA ASP A 78 3.36 -1.07 7.00
C ASP A 78 3.67 -2.57 7.06
N PHE A 79 3.04 -3.35 6.18
CA PHE A 79 3.33 -4.78 6.07
C PHE A 79 4.75 -5.03 5.54
N GLY A 80 5.21 -4.25 4.57
CA GLY A 80 6.57 -4.28 4.05
C GLY A 80 7.61 -4.03 5.16
N GLU A 81 7.44 -2.95 5.93
CA GLU A 81 8.35 -2.60 7.04
C GLU A 81 8.35 -3.67 8.14
N LYS A 82 7.17 -4.21 8.51
CA LYS A 82 7.07 -5.27 9.52
C LYS A 82 7.72 -6.56 9.06
N ALA A 83 7.55 -6.95 7.80
CA ALA A 83 8.18 -8.12 7.22
C ALA A 83 9.72 -7.98 7.17
N GLU A 84 10.22 -6.80 6.80
CA GLU A 84 11.65 -6.50 6.78
C GLU A 84 12.28 -6.51 8.18
N ARG A 85 11.60 -5.92 9.18
CA ARG A 85 12.01 -6.01 10.59
C ARG A 85 12.01 -7.44 11.10
N SER A 86 10.98 -8.22 10.77
CA SER A 86 10.90 -9.63 11.13
C SER A 86 12.10 -10.40 10.59
N ARG A 87 12.43 -10.21 9.31
CA ARG A 87 13.61 -10.81 8.66
C ARG A 87 14.91 -10.44 9.37
N GLY A 88 15.17 -9.16 9.63
CA GLY A 88 16.38 -8.72 10.31
C GLY A 88 16.55 -9.36 11.69
N ALA A 89 15.46 -9.47 12.45
CA ALA A 89 15.48 -10.13 13.76
C ALA A 89 15.78 -11.64 13.68
N TYR A 90 15.46 -12.31 12.56
CA TYR A 90 15.83 -13.71 12.33
C TYR A 90 17.29 -13.85 11.89
N GLU A 91 17.78 -12.99 11.00
CA GLU A 91 19.18 -12.98 10.55
C GLU A 91 20.13 -12.73 11.73
N ASP A 92 19.83 -11.76 12.60
CA ASP A 92 20.61 -11.44 13.79
C ASP A 92 20.68 -12.64 14.76
N ARG A 93 19.55 -13.32 14.99
CA ARG A 93 19.49 -14.51 15.86
C ARG A 93 20.28 -15.69 15.30
N GLU A 94 20.30 -15.86 13.98
CA GLU A 94 21.07 -16.93 13.34
C GLU A 94 22.58 -16.61 13.37
N GLN A 95 22.95 -15.34 13.23
CA GLN A 95 24.32 -14.87 13.34
C GLN A 95 24.86 -14.97 14.77
N ASP A 96 24.07 -14.62 15.78
CA ASP A 96 24.40 -14.80 17.20
C ASP A 96 24.55 -16.29 17.55
N ALA A 97 23.63 -17.14 17.07
CA ALA A 97 23.72 -18.59 17.29
C ALA A 97 24.97 -19.19 16.62
N ARG A 98 25.30 -18.77 15.39
CA ARG A 98 26.53 -19.20 14.69
C ARG A 98 27.79 -18.70 15.37
N SER A 99 27.79 -17.48 15.89
CA SER A 99 28.92 -16.90 16.61
C SER A 99 29.14 -17.56 17.98
N SER A 100 28.06 -17.90 18.68
CA SER A 100 28.11 -18.64 19.95
C SER A 100 28.48 -20.12 19.79
N MET A 101 28.34 -20.70 18.58
CA MET A 101 28.75 -22.08 18.29
C MET A 101 30.18 -22.20 17.77
N ASN A 102 30.81 -21.10 17.33
CA ASN A 102 32.19 -21.06 16.82
C ASN A 102 33.20 -20.43 17.81
N GLY A 103 32.75 -20.03 19.01
CA GLY A 103 33.59 -19.62 20.14
C GLY A 103 33.60 -20.68 21.22
#